data_AF-A0A954ZPJ7-F1
#
_entry.id   AF-A0A954ZPJ7-F1
#
_cell.length_a   1.000
_cell.length_b   1.000
_cell.length_c   1.000
_cell.angle_alpha   90.00
_cell.angle_beta   90.00
_cell.angle_gamma   90.00
#
_symmetry.space_group_name_H-M   'P 1'
#
loop_
_entity.id
_entity.type
_entity.pdbx_description
1 polymer ?
#
loop_
_entity_poly.entity_id
_entity_poly.type
_entity_poly.pdbx_seq_one_letter_code
_entity_poly.pdbx_strand_id
1 'polypeptide(L)'
;ENIIQYVSLEIPTLPMPCDLTPQTQEECDGGTIDCIADINGDGMLTPTDFTAWIVAYNAGDLAADCNRNGTLEPADFSAWVASWVAGCDF
;
A
#
# COMPACT_ATOMS: atom_id res chain seq x y z
N GLU A 1 -22.80 -24.09 16.73
CA GLU A 1 -23.22 -23.28 15.58
C GLU A 1 -22.22 -22.14 15.44
N ASN A 2 -21.24 -22.28 14.55
CA ASN A 2 -20.19 -21.27 14.38
C ASN A 2 -20.68 -20.22 13.38
N ILE A 3 -21.20 -19.12 13.90
CA ILE A 3 -21.51 -17.94 13.12
C ILE A 3 -20.18 -17.23 12.90
N ILE A 4 -19.63 -17.34 11.69
CA ILE A 4 -18.56 -16.45 11.24
C ILE A 4 -19.19 -15.06 11.20
N GLN A 5 -18.81 -14.24 12.17
CA GLN A 5 -19.25 -12.85 12.23
C GLN A 5 -18.49 -12.11 11.13
N TYR A 6 -19.19 -11.79 10.04
CA TYR A 6 -18.68 -10.93 8.99
C TYR A 6 -18.31 -9.59 9.65
N VAL A 7 -17.00 -9.30 9.71
CA VAL A 7 -16.52 -7.94 9.98
C VAL A 7 -17.04 -7.10 8.81
N SER A 8 -17.98 -6.20 9.11
CA SER A 8 -18.37 -5.15 8.19
C SER A 8 -17.13 -4.32 7.91
N LEU A 9 -16.59 -4.44 6.70
CA LEU A 9 -15.53 -3.59 6.17
C LEU A 9 -16.13 -2.21 5.94
N GLU A 10 -16.28 -1.41 7.00
CA GLU A 10 -16.35 0.03 6.84
C GLU A 10 -14.94 0.48 6.45
N ILE A 11 -14.69 0.55 5.14
CA ILE A 11 -13.48 1.16 4.60
C ILE A 11 -13.57 2.64 4.97
N PRO A 12 -12.73 3.17 5.89
CA PRO A 12 -12.71 4.60 6.13
C PRO A 12 -12.17 5.22 4.84
N THR A 13 -13.01 5.97 4.13
CA THR A 13 -12.54 6.86 3.06
C THR A 13 -11.76 7.98 3.71
N LEU A 14 -10.50 7.71 4.04
CA LEU A 14 -9.60 8.74 4.53
C LEU A 14 -9.26 9.67 3.37
N PRO A 15 -9.41 10.99 3.56
CA PRO A 15 -9.03 11.96 2.55
C PRO A 15 -7.51 11.92 2.40
N MET A 16 -7.03 11.78 1.16
CA MET A 16 -5.61 11.95 0.82
C MET A 16 -5.12 13.34 1.26
N PRO A 17 -4.10 13.43 2.11
CA PRO A 17 -3.33 14.66 2.24
C PRO A 17 -1.97 14.47 1.57
N CYS A 18 -1.76 15.15 0.44
CA CYS A 18 -0.43 15.68 0.13
C CYS A 18 -0.14 16.69 1.26
N ASP A 19 0.82 16.39 2.12
CA ASP A 19 1.11 17.18 3.32
C ASP A 19 1.55 18.62 2.97
N LEU A 20 0.98 19.57 3.70
CA LEU A 20 1.04 21.01 3.48
C LEU A 20 2.33 21.61 4.07
N THR A 21 3.47 21.40 3.42
CA THR A 21 4.65 22.25 3.64
C THR A 21 5.10 22.90 2.33
N PRO A 22 5.60 24.16 2.34
CA PRO A 22 6.14 24.79 1.15
C PRO A 22 7.56 24.28 0.93
N GLN A 23 7.69 23.05 0.47
CA GLN A 23 8.93 22.55 -0.11
C GLN A 23 8.64 22.31 -1.60
N THR A 24 9.24 23.22 -2.38
CA THR A 24 9.45 23.23 -3.83
C THR A 24 8.56 22.33 -4.68
N GLN A 25 7.79 22.99 -5.55
CA GLN A 25 6.95 22.50 -6.64
C GLN A 25 7.73 21.69 -7.73
N GLU A 26 8.48 20.69 -7.30
CA GLU A 26 9.12 19.65 -8.12
C GLU A 26 8.82 18.23 -7.56
N GLU A 27 8.01 18.10 -6.48
CA GLU A 27 7.64 16.80 -5.86
C GLU A 27 6.15 16.42 -5.99
N CYS A 28 5.39 17.06 -6.89
CA CYS A 28 4.00 16.64 -7.21
C CYS A 28 3.70 16.52 -8.71
N ASP A 29 4.69 16.62 -9.60
CA ASP A 29 4.47 16.37 -11.03
C ASP A 29 5.73 15.82 -11.70
N GLY A 30 5.65 14.57 -12.18
CA GLY A 30 6.77 13.94 -12.86
C GLY A 30 6.77 12.41 -12.99
N GLY A 31 5.66 11.71 -12.74
CA GLY A 31 5.49 10.32 -13.18
C GLY A 31 5.98 9.22 -12.23
N THR A 32 5.70 9.33 -10.94
CA THR A 32 5.60 8.12 -10.09
C THR A 32 4.12 7.93 -9.78
N ILE A 33 3.46 7.04 -10.53
CA ILE A 33 2.17 6.58 -10.06
C ILE A 33 2.45 5.81 -8.78
N ASP A 34 1.96 6.32 -7.64
CA ASP A 34 2.20 5.77 -6.30
C ASP A 34 1.44 4.43 -6.18
N CYS A 35 1.97 3.42 -6.85
CA CYS A 35 1.48 2.06 -6.81
C CYS A 35 2.00 1.41 -5.53
N ILE A 36 1.26 1.56 -4.44
CA ILE A 36 1.59 0.94 -3.15
C ILE A 36 1.78 -0.59 -3.30
N ALA A 37 1.15 -1.20 -4.30
CA ALA A 37 1.30 -2.62 -4.57
C ALA A 37 2.53 -3.01 -5.41
N ASP A 38 3.22 -2.07 -6.07
CA ASP A 38 4.49 -2.30 -6.81
C ASP A 38 5.67 -2.22 -5.84
N ILE A 39 5.88 -3.32 -5.10
CA ILE A 39 6.83 -3.38 -3.99
C ILE A 39 8.26 -3.57 -4.50
N ASN A 40 8.44 -4.16 -5.68
CA ASN A 40 9.77 -4.30 -6.25
C ASN A 40 10.22 -3.06 -7.05
N GLY A 41 9.29 -2.12 -7.32
CA GLY A 41 9.55 -0.85 -7.98
C GLY A 41 9.93 -1.00 -9.45
N ASP A 42 9.45 -2.06 -10.10
CA ASP A 42 9.80 -2.35 -11.50
C ASP A 42 8.85 -1.69 -12.52
N GLY A 43 7.83 -0.98 -12.03
CA GLY A 43 6.85 -0.29 -12.86
C GLY A 43 5.84 -1.23 -13.50
N MET A 44 5.66 -2.43 -12.95
CA MET A 44 4.64 -3.38 -13.39
C MET A 44 3.97 -4.06 -12.19
N LEU A 45 2.64 -3.96 -12.12
CA LEU A 45 1.87 -4.66 -11.10
C LEU A 45 1.71 -6.13 -11.51
N THR A 46 2.56 -7.00 -10.96
CA THR A 46 2.58 -8.43 -11.27
C THR A 46 2.75 -9.29 -10.02
N PRO A 47 2.56 -10.63 -10.10
CA PRO A 47 2.73 -11.49 -8.93
C PRO A 47 4.13 -11.46 -8.29
N THR A 48 5.16 -10.89 -8.95
CA THR A 48 6.47 -10.68 -8.33
C THR A 48 6.42 -9.68 -7.19
N ASP A 49 5.49 -8.73 -7.22
CA ASP A 49 5.27 -7.76 -6.14
C ASP A 49 4.82 -8.41 -4.84
N PHE A 50 3.97 -9.42 -4.94
CA PHE A 50 3.56 -10.19 -3.77
C PHE A 50 4.76 -10.92 -3.14
N THR A 51 5.65 -11.46 -3.98
CA THR A 51 6.88 -12.10 -3.48
C THR A 51 7.80 -11.08 -2.83
N ALA A 52 7.93 -9.88 -3.41
CA ALA A 52 8.69 -8.78 -2.83
C ALA A 52 8.10 -8.32 -1.48
N TRP A 53 6.77 -8.22 -1.37
CA TRP A 53 6.07 -7.92 -0.12
C TRP A 53 6.36 -8.95 0.97
N ILE A 54 6.29 -10.25 0.65
CA ILE A 54 6.62 -11.32 1.61
C ILE A 54 8.08 -11.20 2.10
N VAL A 55 9.02 -10.88 1.21
CA VAL A 55 10.43 -10.71 1.57
C VAL A 55 10.60 -9.50 2.49
N ALA A 56 10.02 -8.35 2.15
CA ALA A 56 10.07 -7.13 2.95
C ALA A 56 9.47 -7.33 4.35
N TYR A 57 8.28 -7.95 4.44
CA TYR A 57 7.60 -8.22 5.70
C TYR A 57 8.43 -9.13 6.62
N ASN A 58 9.00 -10.21 6.08
CA ASN A 58 9.83 -11.13 6.86
C ASN A 58 11.19 -10.53 7.25
N ALA A 59 11.69 -9.54 6.51
CA ALA A 59 12.91 -8.81 6.83
C ALA A 59 12.68 -7.69 7.87
N GLY A 60 11.43 -7.36 8.19
CA GLY A 60 11.10 -6.21 9.04
C GLY A 60 11.30 -4.88 8.32
N ASP A 61 11.21 -4.86 6.99
CA ASP A 61 11.38 -3.67 6.15
C ASP A 61 10.06 -2.90 6.03
N LEU A 62 10.10 -1.58 6.27
CA LEU A 62 8.95 -0.69 6.14
C LEU A 62 8.46 -0.53 4.70
N ALA A 63 9.16 -1.08 3.70
CA ALA A 63 8.60 -1.27 2.37
C ALA A 63 7.31 -2.11 2.38
N ALA A 64 7.11 -2.98 3.38
CA ALA A 64 5.87 -3.74 3.55
C ALA A 64 4.76 -3.00 4.33
N ASP A 65 5.01 -1.82 4.88
CA ASP A 65 4.03 -0.96 5.59
C ASP A 65 3.10 -0.26 4.58
N CYS A 66 2.19 -1.03 4.00
CA CYS A 66 1.30 -0.55 2.95
C CYS A 66 0.18 0.37 3.46
N ASN A 67 -0.10 0.37 4.77
CA ASN A 67 -1.05 1.32 5.37
C ASN A 67 -0.38 2.62 5.88
N ARG A 68 0.96 2.67 5.85
CA ARG A 68 1.83 3.81 6.21
C ARG A 68 1.66 4.28 7.65
N ASN A 69 1.39 3.36 8.58
CA ASN A 69 1.22 3.71 9.99
C ASN A 69 2.51 3.63 10.81
N GLY A 70 3.63 3.28 10.16
CA GLY A 70 4.95 3.18 10.76
C GLY A 70 5.21 1.87 11.50
N THR A 71 4.31 0.89 11.39
CA THR A 71 4.42 -0.41 12.04
C THR A 71 4.13 -1.54 11.08
N LEU A 72 4.90 -2.63 11.16
CA LEU A 72 4.63 -3.84 10.39
C LEU A 72 3.66 -4.73 11.13
N GLU A 73 2.45 -4.86 10.58
CA GLU A 73 1.36 -5.62 11.17
C GLU A 73 0.46 -6.27 10.12
N PRO A 74 -0.39 -7.24 10.51
CA PRO A 74 -1.28 -7.91 9.55
C PRO A 74 -2.22 -6.98 8.78
N ALA A 75 -2.48 -5.76 9.27
CA ALA A 75 -3.27 -4.76 8.57
C ALA A 75 -2.61 -4.30 7.26
N ASP A 76 -1.28 -4.37 7.15
CA ASP A 76 -0.54 -4.02 5.94
C ASP A 76 -0.85 -4.94 4.77
N PHE A 77 -1.03 -6.24 5.04
CA PHE A 77 -1.43 -7.18 4.00
C PHE A 77 -2.81 -6.80 3.43
N SER A 78 -3.73 -6.36 4.28
CA SER A 78 -5.06 -5.94 3.84
C SER A 78 -4.99 -4.65 3.00
N ALA A 79 -4.12 -3.72 3.36
CA ALA A 79 -3.84 -2.52 2.56
C ALA A 79 -3.22 -2.88 1.21
N TRP A 80 -2.22 -3.77 1.18
CA TRP A 80 -1.60 -4.25 -0.06
C TRP A 80 -2.61 -4.92 -1.00
N VAL A 81 -3.49 -5.79 -0.49
CA VAL A 81 -4.54 -6.42 -1.30
C VAL A 81 -5.50 -5.37 -1.86
N ALA A 82 -5.87 -4.35 -1.07
CA ALA A 82 -6.73 -3.28 -1.55
C ALA A 82 -6.08 -2.50 -2.70
N SER A 83 -4.78 -2.20 -2.60
CA SER A 83 -4.01 -1.55 -3.66
C SER A 83 -3.86 -2.44 -4.91
N TRP A 84 -3.63 -3.74 -4.73
CA TRP A 84 -3.57 -4.71 -5.83
C TRP A 84 -4.89 -4.78 -6.62
N VAL A 85 -6.03 -4.82 -5.91
CA VAL A 85 -7.36 -4.87 -6.52
C VAL A 85 -7.74 -3.54 -7.18
N ALA A 86 -7.32 -2.41 -6.61
CA ALA A 86 -7.46 -1.10 -7.24
C ALA A 86 -6.68 -1.01 -8.56
N GLY A 87 -5.59 -1.77 -8.67
CA GLY A 87 -4.68 -1.75 -9.80
C GLY A 87 -3.77 -0.53 -9.75
N CYS A 88 -2.83 -0.49 -10.69
CA CYS A 88 -1.92 0.63 -10.87
C CYS A 88 -1.99 1.09 -12.32
N ASP A 89 -2.14 2.38 -12.48
CA ASP A 89 -1.82 3.03 -13.75
C ASP A 89 -0.30 3.27 -13.73
N PHE A 90 0.42 3.14 -14.83
CA PHE A 90 1.87 3.39 -14.87
C PHE A 90 2.19 4.43 -15.93
#